data_AF-A0A3P7PFA1-F1
#
_entry.id   AF-A0A3P7PFA1-F1
#
_cell.length_a   1.000
_cell.length_b   1.000
_cell.length_c   1.000
_cell.angle_alpha   90.00
_cell.angle_beta   90.00
_cell.angle_gamma   90.00
#
_symmetry.space_group_name_H-M   'P 1'
#
loop_
_entity.id
_entity.type
_entity.pdbx_description
1 polymer ?
#
loop_
_entity_poly.entity_id
_entity_poly.type
_entity_poly.pdbx_seq_one_letter_code
_entity_poly.pdbx_strand_id
1 'polypeptide(L)'
;YLKESTKHHEREIARKERSKKAKEQAKRRKERKKSGKPAGIPQTLETLRTPDETILPKDDADVIKEEEHVCKFAYSLIVRTNLRKFTQMNHLPNGPTATFRVSNVTPRRKIHGLKNRGIEPGVVPHLLLNRFMTRLGRRVERILGALFPAASRGPPQPHCRTVVFHNQRDFIFFRHYRYQHKKDRLGQEEEPETTNTPATGLNDRVVTNEVGPRFTLKLRSIQVGTFDSQFGDFEWVRKSAVTGKSRRTFVL
;
A
#
# COMPACT_ATOMS: atom_id res chain seq x y z
N TYR A 1 -10.63 -46.56 32.70
CA TYR A 1 -11.37 -45.27 32.75
C TYR A 1 -10.50 -44.16 32.19
N LEU A 2 -10.57 -43.93 30.87
CA LEU A 2 -9.98 -42.73 30.26
C LEU A 2 -10.85 -41.55 30.67
N LYS A 3 -10.35 -40.71 31.58
CA LYS A 3 -11.03 -39.46 31.94
C LYS A 3 -11.08 -38.60 30.69
N GLU A 4 -12.27 -38.40 30.14
CA GLU A 4 -12.50 -37.44 29.06
C GLU A 4 -12.00 -36.07 29.56
N SER A 5 -10.93 -35.61 28.91
CA SER A 5 -10.32 -34.33 29.21
C SER A 5 -11.35 -33.23 28.92
N THR A 6 -11.74 -32.49 29.94
CA THR A 6 -12.65 -31.35 29.75
C THR A 6 -11.99 -30.33 28.82
N LYS A 7 -12.78 -29.64 27.98
CA LYS A 7 -12.29 -28.56 27.09
C LYS A 7 -11.42 -27.51 27.81
N HIS A 8 -11.62 -27.34 29.11
CA HIS A 8 -10.82 -26.45 29.94
C HIS A 8 -9.39 -26.98 30.16
N HIS A 9 -9.25 -28.29 30.43
CA HIS A 9 -7.96 -28.94 30.64
C HIS A 9 -7.08 -28.90 29.37
N GLU A 10 -7.68 -29.16 28.20
CA GLU A 10 -6.97 -29.08 26.91
C GLU A 10 -6.44 -27.67 26.62
N ARG A 11 -7.24 -26.64 26.93
CA ARG A 11 -6.83 -25.23 26.78
C ARG A 11 -5.67 -24.88 27.70
N GLU A 12 -5.66 -25.42 28.91
CA GLU A 12 -4.59 -25.18 29.89
C GLU A 12 -3.27 -25.83 29.45
N ILE A 13 -3.32 -27.06 28.94
CA ILE A 13 -2.18 -27.76 28.33
C ILE A 13 -1.65 -26.94 27.15
N ALA A 14 -2.52 -26.54 26.21
CA ALA A 14 -2.14 -25.73 25.06
C ALA A 14 -1.52 -24.38 25.47
N ARG A 15 -2.00 -23.75 26.55
CA ARG A 15 -1.42 -22.51 27.10
C ARG A 15 -0.03 -22.75 27.67
N LYS A 16 0.18 -23.83 28.43
CA LYS A 16 1.49 -24.21 28.98
C LYS A 16 2.48 -24.51 27.85
N GLU A 17 2.07 -25.22 26.81
CA GLU A 17 2.90 -25.47 25.62
C GLU A 17 3.28 -24.20 24.86
N ARG A 18 2.31 -23.29 24.62
CA ARG A 18 2.59 -21.98 23.99
C ARG A 18 3.58 -21.16 24.81
N SER A 19 3.44 -21.15 26.14
CA SER A 19 4.35 -20.46 27.05
C SER A 19 5.77 -21.04 27.00
N LYS A 20 5.91 -22.37 27.00
CA LYS A 20 7.21 -23.05 26.85
C LYS A 20 7.86 -22.72 25.50
N LYS A 21 7.11 -22.84 24.38
CA LYS A 21 7.57 -22.48 23.03
C LYS A 21 8.00 -21.01 22.94
N ALA A 22 7.26 -20.09 23.56
CA ALA A 22 7.59 -18.67 23.57
C ALA A 22 8.89 -18.38 24.35
N LYS A 23 9.11 -19.01 25.50
CA LYS A 23 10.36 -18.89 26.29
C LYS A 23 11.56 -19.42 25.51
N GLU A 24 11.41 -20.56 24.84
CA GLU A 24 12.46 -21.14 23.99
C GLU A 24 12.81 -20.24 22.80
N GLN A 25 11.80 -19.72 22.09
CA GLN A 25 12.03 -18.76 21.00
C GLN A 25 12.70 -17.47 21.50
N ALA A 26 12.34 -16.97 22.69
CA ALA A 26 12.98 -15.80 23.28
C ALA A 26 14.47 -16.06 23.60
N LYS A 27 14.80 -17.25 24.10
CA LYS A 27 16.20 -17.67 24.34
C LYS A 27 16.99 -17.74 23.03
N ARG A 28 16.45 -18.41 22.00
CA ARG A 28 17.06 -18.47 20.65
C ARG A 28 17.25 -17.07 20.04
N ARG A 29 16.32 -16.15 20.25
CA ARG A 29 16.44 -14.74 19.80
C ARG A 29 17.56 -13.99 20.53
N LYS A 30 17.74 -14.21 21.84
CA LYS A 30 18.84 -13.61 22.62
C LYS A 30 20.20 -14.15 22.17
N GLU A 31 20.32 -15.46 21.99
CA GLU A 31 21.54 -16.11 21.46
C GLU A 31 21.88 -15.63 20.04
N ARG A 32 20.87 -15.47 19.18
CA ARG A 32 21.05 -14.87 17.85
C ARG A 32 21.55 -13.42 17.92
N LYS A 33 20.97 -12.59 18.80
CA LYS A 33 21.43 -11.20 19.01
C LYS A 33 22.87 -11.15 19.52
N LYS A 34 23.25 -12.05 20.43
CA LYS A 34 24.61 -12.15 20.97
C LYS A 34 25.63 -12.59 19.92
N SER A 35 25.23 -13.44 18.97
CA SER A 35 26.08 -13.93 17.88
C SER A 35 26.09 -13.03 16.64
N GLY A 36 25.38 -11.90 16.64
CA GLY A 36 25.35 -10.96 15.51
C GLY A 36 24.67 -11.49 14.24
N LYS A 37 24.14 -12.72 14.23
CA LYS A 37 23.51 -13.30 13.03
C LYS A 37 22.26 -12.51 12.63
N PRO A 38 22.09 -12.15 11.34
CA PRO A 38 20.92 -11.43 10.87
C PRO A 38 19.63 -12.24 11.17
N ALA A 39 18.51 -11.53 11.33
CA ALA A 39 17.24 -12.22 11.54
C ALA A 39 16.89 -13.01 10.28
N GLY A 40 16.48 -14.27 10.44
CA GLY A 40 15.88 -14.99 9.32
C GLY A 40 14.70 -14.22 8.76
N ILE A 41 14.54 -14.24 7.44
CA ILE A 41 13.44 -13.57 6.77
C ILE A 41 12.13 -14.11 7.36
N PRO A 42 11.27 -13.26 7.94
CA PRO A 42 10.03 -13.74 8.51
C PRO A 42 9.22 -14.44 7.42
N GLN A 43 8.68 -15.61 7.73
CA GLN A 43 7.70 -16.30 6.88
C GLN A 43 6.38 -15.53 6.94
N THR A 44 6.36 -14.38 6.28
CA THR A 44 5.16 -13.61 6.06
C THR A 44 4.39 -14.23 4.90
N LEU A 45 3.11 -13.91 4.82
CA LEU A 45 2.27 -14.35 3.72
C LEU A 45 2.70 -13.78 2.36
N GLU A 46 3.54 -12.72 2.35
CA GLU A 46 4.21 -12.23 1.14
C GLU A 46 5.43 -13.10 0.80
N THR A 47 6.22 -13.51 1.80
CA THR A 47 7.36 -14.42 1.62
C THR A 47 6.92 -15.81 1.11
N LEU A 48 5.70 -16.21 1.46
CA LEU A 48 5.09 -17.48 1.04
C LEU A 48 4.28 -17.36 -0.27
N ARG A 49 4.36 -16.22 -0.97
CA ARG A 49 3.75 -16.01 -2.30
C ARG A 49 4.46 -16.93 -3.29
N THR A 50 3.69 -17.54 -4.18
CA THR A 50 4.27 -18.23 -5.35
C THR A 50 4.76 -17.15 -6.32
N PRO A 51 6.07 -17.11 -6.66
CA PRO A 51 6.56 -16.14 -7.64
C PRO A 51 5.76 -16.28 -8.93
N ASP A 52 5.27 -15.14 -9.42
CA ASP A 52 4.52 -15.03 -10.67
C ASP A 52 5.52 -14.62 -11.74
N GLU A 53 5.49 -15.26 -12.91
CA GLU A 53 6.37 -14.98 -14.05
C GLU A 53 6.26 -13.53 -14.53
N THR A 54 5.13 -12.86 -14.21
CA THR A 54 4.89 -11.46 -14.58
C THR A 54 5.49 -10.44 -13.61
N ILE A 55 6.20 -10.86 -12.56
CA ILE A 55 6.90 -9.96 -11.64
C ILE A 55 8.05 -9.27 -12.38
N LEU A 56 8.01 -7.95 -12.40
CA LEU A 56 9.06 -7.13 -12.99
C LEU A 56 10.09 -6.72 -11.92
N PRO A 57 11.40 -6.77 -12.23
CA PRO A 57 12.41 -6.16 -11.37
C PRO A 57 12.21 -4.64 -11.33
N LYS A 58 12.66 -4.02 -10.23
CA LYS A 58 12.48 -2.57 -10.03
C LYS A 58 13.30 -1.74 -11.03
N ASP A 59 14.46 -2.26 -11.41
CA ASP A 59 15.45 -1.58 -12.27
C ASP A 59 15.32 -1.99 -13.75
N ASP A 60 14.15 -2.51 -14.14
CA ASP A 60 13.87 -2.87 -15.53
C ASP A 60 13.83 -1.61 -16.42
N ALA A 61 14.66 -1.60 -17.46
CA ALA A 61 14.82 -0.44 -18.35
C ALA A 61 13.53 -0.06 -19.08
N ASP A 62 12.66 -1.03 -19.40
CA ASP A 62 11.40 -0.77 -20.08
C ASP A 62 10.40 -0.09 -19.13
N VAL A 63 10.42 -0.47 -17.86
CA VAL A 63 9.58 0.16 -16.82
C VAL A 63 9.99 1.61 -16.61
N ILE A 64 11.29 1.88 -16.54
CA ILE A 64 11.84 3.24 -16.33
C ILE A 64 11.45 4.15 -17.50
N LYS A 65 11.64 3.71 -18.75
CA LYS A 65 11.24 4.48 -19.93
C LYS A 65 9.74 4.79 -19.92
N GLU A 66 8.90 3.82 -19.59
CA GLU A 66 7.45 4.04 -19.50
C GLU A 66 7.03 4.97 -18.35
N GLU A 67 7.81 5.07 -17.27
CA GLU A 67 7.59 6.01 -16.15
C GLU A 67 7.95 7.46 -16.53
N GLU A 68 8.90 7.68 -17.45
CA GLU A 68 9.25 9.02 -17.96
C GLU A 68 8.17 9.61 -18.88
N HIS A 69 7.41 8.75 -19.59
CA HIS A 69 6.35 9.14 -20.52
C HIS A 69 4.95 9.37 -19.87
N VAL A 70 4.89 9.73 -18.58
CA VAL A 70 3.61 10.06 -17.92
C VAL A 70 3.09 11.40 -18.44
N CYS A 71 2.26 11.30 -19.48
CA CYS A 71 1.73 12.44 -20.21
C CYS A 71 0.77 13.32 -19.39
N LYS A 72 0.78 14.61 -19.72
CA LYS A 72 -0.13 15.66 -19.24
C LYS A 72 -1.53 15.44 -19.80
N PHE A 73 -2.35 14.63 -19.15
CA PHE A 73 -3.68 14.30 -19.66
C PHE A 73 -4.76 14.45 -18.59
N ALA A 74 -5.98 14.69 -19.05
CA ALA A 74 -7.17 14.84 -18.21
C ALA A 74 -7.74 13.46 -17.83
N TYR A 75 -8.21 13.33 -16.59
CA TYR A 75 -8.84 12.12 -16.09
C TYR A 75 -10.26 12.43 -15.64
N SER A 76 -11.18 11.51 -15.94
CA SER A 76 -12.52 11.52 -15.36
C SER A 76 -12.66 10.34 -14.41
N LEU A 77 -13.07 10.62 -13.18
CA LEU A 77 -13.38 9.61 -12.17
C LEU A 77 -14.90 9.51 -12.05
N ILE A 78 -15.45 8.40 -12.54
CA ILE A 78 -16.88 8.13 -12.41
C ILE A 78 -17.07 7.21 -11.21
N VAL A 79 -17.58 7.78 -10.12
CA VAL A 79 -17.95 7.02 -8.92
C VAL A 79 -19.41 6.62 -9.03
N ARG A 80 -19.70 5.38 -9.44
CA ARG A 80 -21.06 4.85 -9.48
C ARG A 80 -21.45 4.30 -8.11
N THR A 81 -22.03 5.15 -7.27
CA THR A 81 -22.55 4.78 -5.95
C THR A 81 -23.95 4.17 -6.05
N ASN A 82 -24.08 2.99 -6.66
CA ASN A 82 -25.32 2.22 -6.52
C ASN A 82 -25.04 0.72 -6.33
N LEU A 83 -25.84 0.06 -5.49
CA LEU A 83 -25.98 -1.36 -5.05
C LEU A 83 -24.78 -2.32 -5.11
N ARG A 84 -23.89 -2.23 -6.10
CA ARG A 84 -22.75 -3.13 -6.35
C ARG A 84 -21.36 -2.55 -6.02
N LYS A 85 -21.26 -1.30 -5.54
CA LYS A 85 -20.02 -0.63 -5.05
C LYS A 85 -18.84 -0.75 -6.04
N PHE A 86 -19.00 -0.24 -7.25
CA PHE A 86 -17.93 -0.17 -8.25
C PHE A 86 -17.54 1.27 -8.56
N THR A 87 -16.27 1.49 -8.89
CA THR A 87 -15.73 2.77 -9.35
C THR A 87 -15.00 2.56 -10.67
N GLN A 88 -15.20 3.46 -11.62
CA GLN A 88 -14.57 3.44 -12.93
C GLN A 88 -13.64 4.64 -13.07
N MET A 89 -12.42 4.39 -13.55
CA MET A 89 -11.39 5.40 -13.78
C MET A 89 -11.08 5.41 -15.26
N ASN A 90 -11.40 6.53 -15.92
CA ASN A 90 -11.27 6.66 -17.36
C ASN A 90 -10.19 7.68 -17.68
N HIS A 91 -9.17 7.25 -18.43
CA HIS A 91 -8.14 8.13 -18.94
C HIS A 91 -8.58 8.72 -20.28
N LEU A 92 -8.67 10.05 -20.37
CA LEU A 92 -9.10 10.75 -21.58
C LEU A 92 -7.90 11.32 -22.35
N PRO A 93 -8.03 11.53 -23.68
CA PRO A 93 -9.19 11.26 -24.52
C PRO A 93 -9.33 9.80 -24.97
N ASN A 94 -8.23 9.05 -25.10
CA ASN A 94 -8.21 7.68 -25.66
C ASN A 94 -7.51 6.67 -24.74
N GLY A 95 -7.40 6.99 -23.45
CA GLY A 95 -6.69 6.15 -22.49
C GLY A 95 -7.54 5.02 -21.92
N PRO A 96 -6.93 4.05 -21.20
CA PRO A 96 -7.63 2.87 -20.71
C PRO A 96 -8.65 3.22 -19.64
N THR A 97 -9.62 2.31 -19.49
CA THR A 97 -10.66 2.37 -18.46
C THR A 97 -10.49 1.24 -17.46
N ALA A 98 -10.21 1.58 -16.20
CA ALA A 98 -10.07 0.60 -15.13
C ALA A 98 -11.32 0.57 -14.24
N THR A 99 -11.88 -0.63 -14.05
CA THR A 99 -13.03 -0.85 -13.16
C THR A 99 -12.57 -1.52 -11.87
N PHE A 100 -12.92 -0.91 -10.74
CA PHE A 100 -12.59 -1.41 -9.40
C PHE A 100 -13.86 -1.72 -8.60
N ARG A 101 -13.81 -2.78 -7.81
CA ARG A 101 -14.75 -2.98 -6.70
C ARG A 101 -14.24 -2.21 -5.48
N VAL A 102 -15.11 -1.46 -4.84
CA VAL A 102 -14.83 -0.73 -3.61
C VAL A 102 -15.41 -1.48 -2.41
N SER A 103 -14.59 -1.68 -1.38
CA SER A 103 -15.01 -2.24 -0.08
C SER A 103 -14.47 -1.40 1.07
N ASN A 104 -14.98 -1.66 2.29
CA ASN A 104 -14.50 -1.04 3.54
C ASN A 104 -14.44 0.49 3.50
N VAL A 105 -15.51 1.11 2.99
CA VAL A 105 -15.59 2.55 2.84
C VAL A 105 -15.89 3.21 4.18
N THR A 106 -14.92 3.95 4.72
CA THR A 106 -15.12 4.90 5.80
C THR A 106 -15.07 6.31 5.21
N PRO A 107 -16.21 6.99 5.07
CA PRO A 107 -16.23 8.35 4.56
C PRO A 107 -15.54 9.31 5.53
N ARG A 108 -14.98 10.41 5.02
CA ARG A 108 -14.25 11.42 5.79
C ARG A 108 -15.02 11.91 7.02
N ARG A 109 -16.34 12.11 6.89
CA ARG A 109 -17.21 12.59 7.98
C ARG A 109 -17.27 11.66 9.20
N LYS A 110 -16.94 10.37 9.05
CA LYS A 110 -16.91 9.37 10.14
C LYS A 110 -15.53 9.19 10.76
N ILE A 111 -14.53 9.95 10.32
CA ILE A 111 -13.15 9.84 10.86
C ILE A 111 -13.06 10.71 12.10
N HIS A 112 -12.66 10.09 13.21
CA HIS A 112 -12.54 10.75 14.51
C HIS A 112 -11.33 11.68 14.53
N GLY A 113 -11.44 12.78 15.28
CA GLY A 113 -10.33 13.73 15.45
C GLY A 113 -10.16 14.75 14.33
N LEU A 114 -11.10 14.85 13.38
CA LEU A 114 -11.00 15.83 12.27
C LEU A 114 -11.29 17.28 12.64
N LYS A 115 -11.83 17.56 13.83
CA LYS A 115 -11.99 18.94 14.34
C LYS A 115 -10.59 19.59 14.32
N ASN A 116 -10.39 20.55 13.41
CA ASN A 116 -9.14 21.29 13.16
C ASN A 116 -8.01 20.57 12.39
N ARG A 117 -8.27 19.39 11.81
CA ARG A 117 -7.31 18.63 10.98
C ARG A 117 -7.80 18.50 9.53
N GLY A 118 -7.95 19.66 8.90
CA GLY A 118 -8.46 19.81 7.54
C GLY A 118 -7.45 19.43 6.44
N ILE A 119 -7.94 19.39 5.21
CA ILE A 119 -7.11 19.33 4.01
C ILE A 119 -6.86 20.79 3.63
N GLU A 120 -5.63 21.27 3.80
CA GLU A 120 -5.24 22.65 3.50
C GLU A 120 -5.42 22.94 2.00
N PRO A 121 -6.06 24.04 1.56
CA PRO A 121 -6.18 24.35 0.14
C PRO A 121 -4.78 24.60 -0.49
N GLY A 122 -4.64 24.34 -1.80
CA GLY A 122 -3.40 24.64 -2.55
C GLY A 122 -2.23 23.66 -2.36
N VAL A 123 -2.24 22.80 -1.34
CA VAL A 123 -1.16 21.82 -1.12
C VAL A 123 -1.30 20.61 -2.06
N VAL A 124 -0.29 20.30 -2.85
CA VAL A 124 -0.28 19.08 -3.67
C VAL A 124 0.10 17.88 -2.78
N PRO A 125 -0.68 16.78 -2.76
CA PRO A 125 -0.30 15.61 -1.98
C PRO A 125 0.86 14.88 -2.64
N HIS A 126 1.81 14.38 -1.86
CA HIS A 126 2.78 13.40 -2.28
C HIS A 126 2.10 12.04 -2.47
N LEU A 127 2.41 11.33 -3.55
CA LEU A 127 1.77 10.08 -3.91
C LEU A 127 2.70 8.90 -3.65
N LEU A 128 2.24 7.95 -2.83
CA LEU A 128 2.92 6.69 -2.55
C LEU A 128 2.14 5.52 -3.15
N LEU A 129 2.72 4.89 -4.17
CA LEU A 129 2.20 3.68 -4.79
C LEU A 129 3.15 2.53 -4.39
N ASN A 130 2.65 1.58 -3.60
CA ASN A 130 3.50 0.56 -2.99
C ASN A 130 3.06 -0.85 -3.42
N ARG A 131 4.05 -1.70 -3.74
CA ARG A 131 3.92 -3.15 -4.01
C ARG A 131 3.10 -3.51 -5.26
N PHE A 132 3.18 -2.70 -6.31
CA PHE A 132 2.71 -3.05 -7.65
C PHE A 132 3.85 -3.69 -8.43
N MET A 133 4.05 -4.99 -8.25
CA MET A 133 5.29 -5.66 -8.71
C MET A 133 5.12 -6.33 -10.08
N THR A 134 3.90 -6.69 -10.44
CA THR A 134 3.61 -7.40 -11.70
C THR A 134 3.45 -6.42 -12.86
N ARG A 135 3.54 -6.89 -14.11
CA ARG A 135 3.21 -6.08 -15.31
C ARG A 135 1.83 -5.41 -15.20
N LEU A 136 0.82 -6.16 -14.81
CA LEU A 136 -0.53 -5.64 -14.58
C LEU A 136 -0.57 -4.68 -13.39
N GLY A 137 0.18 -4.99 -12.32
CA GLY A 137 0.37 -4.09 -11.19
C GLY A 137 0.90 -2.72 -11.60
N ARG A 138 1.99 -2.68 -12.38
CA ARG A 138 2.58 -1.45 -12.92
C ARG A 138 1.61 -0.71 -13.84
N ARG A 139 0.81 -1.43 -14.64
CA ARG A 139 -0.27 -0.83 -15.44
C ARG A 139 -1.30 -0.12 -14.55
N VAL A 140 -1.77 -0.78 -13.49
CA VAL A 140 -2.70 -0.18 -12.51
C VAL A 140 -2.07 0.99 -11.77
N GLU A 141 -0.79 0.87 -11.39
CA GLU A 141 -0.01 1.94 -10.77
C GLU A 141 -0.01 3.20 -11.64
N ARG A 142 0.25 3.04 -12.95
CA ARG A 142 0.19 4.15 -13.91
C ARG A 142 -1.19 4.78 -13.95
N ILE A 143 -2.26 3.97 -14.05
CA ILE A 143 -3.65 4.45 -14.09
C ILE A 143 -4.05 5.18 -12.79
N LEU A 144 -3.56 4.73 -11.64
CA LEU A 144 -3.85 5.38 -10.35
C LEU A 144 -3.06 6.66 -10.16
N GLY A 145 -1.76 6.65 -10.46
CA GLY A 145 -0.93 7.84 -10.24
C GLY A 145 -1.16 8.95 -11.24
N ALA A 146 -1.60 8.58 -12.43
CA ALA A 146 -2.24 9.42 -13.42
C ALA A 146 -3.30 10.40 -12.86
N LEU A 147 -4.09 9.98 -11.87
CA LEU A 147 -5.14 10.82 -11.26
C LEU A 147 -4.59 12.03 -10.48
N PHE A 148 -3.26 12.09 -10.29
CA PHE A 148 -2.58 13.10 -9.51
C PHE A 148 -1.64 13.91 -10.40
N PRO A 149 -1.45 15.21 -10.11
CA PRO A 149 -0.47 16.04 -10.82
C PRO A 149 0.93 15.42 -10.80
N ALA A 150 1.75 15.70 -11.81
CA ALA A 150 3.14 15.25 -11.85
C ALA A 150 3.93 15.67 -10.59
N ALA A 151 3.64 16.86 -10.04
CA ALA A 151 4.21 17.36 -8.79
C ALA A 151 3.98 16.44 -7.58
N SER A 152 2.93 15.59 -7.59
CA SER A 152 2.70 14.60 -6.53
C SER A 152 3.77 13.50 -6.47
N ARG A 153 4.53 13.28 -7.54
CA ARG A 153 5.66 12.33 -7.59
C ARG A 153 7.01 12.97 -7.27
N GLY A 154 7.03 14.30 -7.10
CA GLY A 154 8.23 15.02 -6.70
C GLY A 154 8.66 14.73 -5.25
N PRO A 155 9.81 15.28 -4.83
CA PRO A 155 10.30 15.09 -3.47
C PRO A 155 9.28 15.60 -2.44
N PRO A 156 9.12 14.88 -1.31
CA PRO A 156 8.21 15.28 -0.24
C PRO A 156 8.61 16.65 0.34
N GLN A 157 7.65 17.55 0.51
CA GLN A 157 7.90 18.81 1.23
C GLN A 157 7.72 18.63 2.76
N PRO A 158 8.26 19.54 3.59
CA PRO A 158 8.25 19.40 5.06
C PRO A 158 6.84 19.36 5.69
N HIS A 159 5.89 20.06 5.08
CA HIS A 159 4.47 20.10 5.45
C HIS A 159 3.62 19.55 4.30
N CYS A 160 3.61 18.23 4.15
CA CYS A 160 2.93 17.60 3.02
C CYS A 160 1.75 16.73 3.44
N ARG A 161 0.81 16.65 2.50
CA ARG A 161 -0.21 15.61 2.49
C ARG A 161 0.34 14.42 1.73
N THR A 162 -0.01 13.20 2.15
CA THR A 162 0.39 11.98 1.48
C THR A 162 -0.84 11.15 1.16
N VAL A 163 -0.98 10.78 -0.11
CA VAL A 163 -1.95 9.79 -0.55
C VAL A 163 -1.22 8.48 -0.78
N VAL A 164 -1.73 7.41 -0.20
CA VAL A 164 -1.12 6.09 -0.25
C VAL A 164 -2.07 5.11 -0.92
N PHE A 165 -1.58 4.44 -1.96
CA PHE A 165 -2.17 3.22 -2.49
C PHE A 165 -1.21 2.07 -2.19
N HIS A 166 -1.57 1.25 -1.21
CA HIS A 166 -0.79 0.09 -0.83
C HIS A 166 -1.43 -1.18 -1.38
N ASN A 167 -0.77 -1.83 -2.33
CA ASN A 167 -1.22 -3.13 -2.83
C ASN A 167 -0.80 -4.24 -1.87
N GLN A 168 -1.77 -5.03 -1.41
CA GLN A 168 -1.53 -6.23 -0.64
C GLN A 168 -2.55 -7.29 -1.07
N ARG A 169 -2.08 -8.36 -1.74
CA ARG A 169 -2.91 -9.49 -2.21
C ARG A 169 -4.05 -9.10 -3.16
N ASP A 170 -3.76 -8.28 -4.16
CA ASP A 170 -4.73 -7.63 -5.06
C ASP A 170 -5.72 -6.65 -4.38
N PHE A 171 -5.57 -6.40 -3.08
CA PHE A 171 -6.35 -5.40 -2.38
C PHE A 171 -5.51 -4.13 -2.28
N ILE A 172 -5.97 -3.09 -2.95
CA ILE A 172 -5.32 -1.79 -2.94
C ILE A 172 -5.96 -0.97 -1.83
N PHE A 173 -5.22 -0.75 -0.76
CA PHE A 173 -5.66 0.05 0.37
C PHE A 173 -5.37 1.51 0.09
N PHE A 174 -6.44 2.32 0.02
CA PHE A 174 -6.33 3.76 -0.07
C PHE A 174 -6.28 4.38 1.33
N ARG A 175 -5.31 5.25 1.56
CA ARG A 175 -5.22 6.09 2.76
C ARG A 175 -4.76 7.49 2.39
N HIS A 176 -5.20 8.48 3.16
CA HIS A 176 -4.80 9.87 2.96
C HIS A 176 -4.39 10.46 4.31
N TYR A 177 -3.10 10.73 4.42
CA TYR A 177 -2.45 11.26 5.60
C TYR A 177 -2.02 12.71 5.40
N ARG A 178 -1.87 13.42 6.51
CA ARG A 178 -1.07 14.64 6.64
C ARG A 178 0.06 14.31 7.59
N TYR A 179 1.29 14.65 7.24
CA TYR A 179 2.42 14.44 8.14
C TYR A 179 3.14 15.74 8.46
N GLN A 180 3.81 15.76 9.62
CA GLN A 180 4.60 16.89 10.09
C GLN A 180 5.90 16.35 10.65
N HIS A 181 7.00 16.94 10.19
CA HIS A 181 8.34 16.72 10.70
C HIS A 181 8.49 17.46 12.03
N LYS A 182 8.88 16.74 13.09
CA LYS A 182 9.18 17.31 14.40
C LYS A 182 10.65 17.05 14.69
N LYS A 183 11.42 18.13 14.82
CA LYS A 183 12.77 18.06 15.39
C LYS A 183 12.65 17.71 16.87
N ASP A 184 13.29 16.63 17.29
CA ASP A 184 13.39 16.31 18.71
C ASP A 184 14.27 17.38 19.39
N ARG A 185 13.76 17.99 20.47
CA ARG A 185 14.45 19.07 21.22
C ARG A 185 15.62 18.58 22.09
N LEU A 186 16.01 17.31 22.01
CA LEU A 186 17.00 16.67 22.90
C LEU A 186 18.47 16.78 22.40
N GLY A 187 18.74 17.63 21.41
CA GLY A 187 20.07 17.83 20.84
C GLY A 187 20.53 19.29 20.79
N GLN A 188 20.25 20.07 21.84
CA GLN A 188 21.13 21.19 22.23
C GLN A 188 22.18 20.52 23.13
N GLU A 189 23.49 20.54 22.93
CA GLU A 189 24.41 21.50 22.31
C GLU A 189 25.60 20.69 21.76
N GLU A 190 25.92 20.75 20.47
CA GLU A 190 27.30 20.59 20.01
C GLU A 190 27.51 21.56 18.83
N GLU A 191 28.51 22.42 18.96
CA GLU A 191 28.90 23.47 18.02
C GLU A 191 29.16 22.91 16.61
N PRO A 192 28.84 23.65 15.53
CA PRO A 192 29.06 23.17 14.17
C PRO A 192 30.53 23.32 13.78
N GLU A 193 31.32 22.24 13.90
CA GLU A 193 32.60 22.17 13.20
C GLU A 193 32.38 21.99 11.69
N THR A 194 33.01 22.88 10.93
CA THR A 194 33.02 23.00 9.47
C THR A 194 33.37 21.69 8.77
N THR A 195 32.36 20.97 8.29
CA THR A 195 32.51 20.04 7.15
C THR A 195 31.27 20.10 6.27
N ASN A 196 31.47 20.51 5.01
CA ASN A 196 30.44 20.57 3.97
C ASN A 196 29.99 19.17 3.55
N THR A 197 29.20 18.51 4.40
CA THR A 197 28.48 17.28 4.07
C THR A 197 27.01 17.53 4.39
N PRO A 198 26.05 17.29 3.47
CA PRO A 198 24.64 17.55 3.76
C PRO A 198 24.17 16.61 4.86
N ALA A 199 24.11 17.14 6.09
CA ALA A 199 23.64 16.46 7.28
C ALA A 199 22.16 16.11 7.08
N THR A 200 21.91 14.90 6.57
CA THR A 200 20.58 14.30 6.53
C THR A 200 20.23 13.96 7.98
N GLY A 201 19.64 14.94 8.66
CA GLY A 201 19.52 15.06 10.11
C GLY A 201 18.92 13.84 10.79
N LEU A 202 19.68 13.30 11.74
CA LEU A 202 19.48 12.04 12.44
C LEU A 202 18.31 12.02 13.45
N ASN A 203 17.58 13.13 13.65
CA ASN A 203 16.54 13.25 14.71
C ASN A 203 15.26 13.96 14.23
N ASP A 204 14.73 13.56 13.06
CA ASP A 204 13.45 14.08 12.58
C ASP A 204 12.32 13.05 12.75
N ARG A 205 11.44 13.30 13.72
CA ARG A 205 10.31 12.42 14.00
C ARG A 205 9.10 12.85 13.17
N VAL A 206 8.66 11.97 12.28
CA VAL A 206 7.46 12.21 11.47
C VAL A 206 6.20 11.82 12.24
N VAL A 207 5.32 12.80 12.47
CA VAL A 207 3.98 12.57 13.05
C VAL A 207 2.93 12.57 11.95
N THR A 208 2.13 11.51 11.86
CA THR A 208 1.09 11.35 10.82
C THR A 208 -0.31 11.44 11.41
N ASN A 209 -1.22 12.08 10.67
CA ASN A 209 -2.64 12.16 10.98
C ASN A 209 -3.47 11.76 9.75
N GLU A 210 -4.54 11.02 9.95
CA GLU A 210 -5.46 10.69 8.86
C GLU A 210 -6.47 11.81 8.60
N VAL A 211 -6.61 12.20 7.33
CA VAL A 211 -7.42 13.37 6.94
C VAL A 211 -8.47 13.06 5.87
N GLY A 212 -8.30 11.99 5.10
CA GLY A 212 -9.21 11.61 4.01
C GLY A 212 -9.87 10.24 4.20
N PRO A 213 -10.80 9.86 3.32
CA PRO A 213 -11.57 8.63 3.45
C PRO A 213 -10.68 7.38 3.43
N ARG A 214 -11.19 6.29 3.99
CA ARG A 214 -10.57 4.95 3.87
C ARG A 214 -11.44 4.11 2.95
N PHE A 215 -10.81 3.40 2.03
CA PHE A 215 -11.47 2.35 1.27
C PHE A 215 -10.43 1.36 0.75
N THR A 216 -10.92 0.22 0.29
CA THR A 216 -10.11 -0.80 -0.37
C THR A 216 -10.65 -0.97 -1.78
N LEU A 217 -9.76 -0.93 -2.77
CA LEU A 217 -10.07 -1.23 -4.15
C LEU A 217 -9.63 -2.64 -4.50
N LYS A 218 -10.37 -3.29 -5.39
CA LYS A 218 -10.01 -4.56 -5.99
C LYS A 218 -10.26 -4.50 -7.49
N LEU A 219 -9.22 -4.68 -8.31
CA LEU A 219 -9.34 -4.62 -9.76
C LEU A 219 -10.32 -5.69 -10.27
N ARG A 220 -11.22 -5.26 -11.16
CA ARG A 220 -12.18 -6.13 -11.87
C ARG A 220 -11.82 -6.31 -13.33
N SER A 221 -11.53 -5.21 -14.01
CA SER A 221 -11.15 -5.22 -15.41
C SER A 221 -10.38 -3.96 -15.79
N ILE A 222 -9.60 -4.07 -16.86
CA ILE A 222 -8.98 -2.98 -17.60
C ILE A 222 -9.43 -3.12 -19.04
N GLN A 223 -10.04 -2.06 -19.56
CA GLN A 223 -10.47 -1.92 -20.94
C GLN A 223 -9.48 -1.03 -21.69
N VAL A 224 -9.18 -1.39 -22.93
CA VAL A 224 -8.38 -0.59 -23.85
C VAL A 224 -9.25 0.56 -24.36
N GLY A 225 -8.76 1.78 -24.25
CA GLY A 225 -9.52 2.97 -24.59
C GLY A 225 -10.59 3.37 -23.57
N THR A 226 -11.41 4.34 -23.96
CA THR A 226 -12.45 4.90 -23.11
C THR A 226 -13.56 3.90 -22.82
N PHE A 227 -14.41 4.24 -21.86
CA PHE A 227 -15.50 3.36 -21.46
C PHE A 227 -16.49 3.13 -22.61
N ASP A 228 -16.45 1.92 -23.16
CA ASP A 228 -17.44 1.38 -24.08
C ASP A 228 -18.08 0.13 -23.47
N SER A 229 -19.39 0.18 -23.25
CA SER A 229 -20.18 -0.91 -22.67
C SER A 229 -20.57 -2.01 -23.66
N GLN A 230 -20.49 -1.75 -24.97
CA GLN A 230 -21.00 -2.66 -26.01
C GLN A 230 -19.88 -3.42 -26.71
N PHE A 231 -18.85 -2.71 -27.17
CA PHE A 231 -17.77 -3.29 -27.99
C PHE A 231 -16.38 -3.08 -27.39
N GLY A 232 -16.33 -2.82 -26.07
CA GLY A 232 -15.09 -2.57 -25.35
C GLY A 232 -14.12 -3.74 -25.35
N ASP A 233 -12.94 -3.55 -25.93
CA ASP A 233 -11.85 -4.52 -25.84
C ASP A 233 -11.20 -4.51 -24.46
N PHE A 234 -11.10 -5.68 -23.83
CA PHE A 234 -10.51 -5.81 -22.50
C PHE A 234 -9.07 -6.28 -22.55
N GLU A 235 -8.16 -5.44 -22.07
CA GLU A 235 -6.77 -5.80 -21.80
C GLU A 235 -6.71 -6.90 -20.71
N TRP A 236 -7.55 -6.75 -19.68
CA TRP A 236 -7.59 -7.71 -18.59
C TRP A 236 -8.98 -7.79 -17.94
N VAL A 237 -9.41 -9.00 -17.60
CA VAL A 237 -10.65 -9.25 -16.83
C VAL A 237 -10.39 -10.29 -15.75
N ARG A 238 -10.85 -10.02 -14.54
CA ARG A 238 -10.75 -10.97 -13.43
C ARG A 238 -11.68 -12.17 -13.64
N LYS A 239 -11.16 -13.24 -14.23
CA LYS A 239 -11.86 -14.53 -14.38
C LYS A 239 -11.74 -15.36 -13.10
N SER A 240 -12.77 -15.36 -12.25
CA SER A 240 -12.78 -16.10 -10.98
C SER A 240 -12.56 -17.61 -11.13
N ALA A 241 -12.88 -18.17 -12.29
CA ALA A 241 -12.66 -19.58 -12.61
C ALA A 241 -11.16 -19.90 -12.88
N VAL A 242 -10.42 -18.95 -13.47
CA VAL A 242 -9.04 -19.15 -13.94
C VAL A 242 -8.01 -18.81 -12.87
N THR A 243 -8.24 -17.76 -12.07
CA THR A 243 -7.32 -17.38 -10.98
C THR A 243 -7.25 -18.44 -9.85
N GLY A 244 -8.16 -19.42 -9.87
CA GLY A 244 -8.27 -20.46 -8.85
C GLY A 244 -8.71 -19.92 -7.48
N LYS A 245 -8.91 -20.84 -6.52
CA LYS A 245 -9.16 -20.49 -5.10
C LYS A 245 -7.87 -20.28 -4.30
N SER A 246 -6.71 -20.31 -4.96
CA SER A 246 -5.41 -20.20 -4.30
C SER A 246 -5.30 -18.84 -3.61
N ARG A 247 -4.93 -18.87 -2.33
CA ARG A 247 -4.71 -17.66 -1.52
C ARG A 247 -3.27 -17.12 -1.66
N ARG A 248 -2.49 -17.66 -2.59
CA ARG A 248 -1.06 -17.39 -2.78
C ARG A 248 -0.73 -16.80 -4.15
N THR A 249 -1.68 -16.80 -5.08
CA THR A 249 -1.56 -16.20 -6.41
C THR A 249 -2.21 -14.82 -6.41
N PHE A 250 -1.46 -13.81 -6.85
CA PHE A 250 -1.90 -12.42 -6.94
C PHE A 250 -1.40 -11.84 -8.25
N VAL A 251 -2.21 -11.00 -8.88
CA VAL A 251 -2.01 -10.48 -10.25
C VAL A 251 -1.59 -9.01 -10.28
N LEU A 252 -1.52 -8.35 -9.12
CA LEU A 252 -1.02 -6.98 -8.94
C LEU A 252 0.37 -6.99 -8.30
#